data_AF-A0A6I2XRE0-F1
#
_entry.id   AF-A0A6I2XRE0-F1
#
_cell.length_a   1.000
_cell.length_b   1.000
_cell.length_c   1.000
_cell.angle_alpha   90.00
_cell.angle_beta   90.00
_cell.angle_gamma   90.00
#
_symmetry.space_group_name_H-M   'P 1'
#
loop_
_entity.id
_entity.type
_entity.pdbx_description
1 polymer ?
#
loop_
_entity_poly.entity_id
_entity_poly.type
_entity_poly.pdbx_seq_one_letter_code
_entity_poly.pdbx_strand_id
1 'polypeptide(L)'
;MTTRAEIVHPSAEDPVARSASNVIGGPIGLLARSSRYWWSPLRVLIVITTAAYAVGYALDLSCRSTGWASPERYEHLCYSDIPPLYSLRGFADGLIPYLQTQSGQTPLEYPVITGIFMQISAMITRALTGSFEGLDSGRTFFDVNVVLLLIPLVVAVIATALTVKRRPWDAALVALAPTVILAATVNWDLLPLAFAGCCLLLWSTTGAGSSRRRRAAAGPSSLSPRG
;
A
#
# COMPACT_ATOMS: atom_id res chain seq x y z
N MET A 1 4.23 -7.27 -32.81
CA MET A 1 5.32 -7.20 -31.82
C MET A 1 5.25 -5.85 -31.11
N THR A 2 4.67 -5.80 -29.92
CA THR A 2 4.72 -4.61 -29.06
C THR A 2 6.12 -4.52 -28.47
N THR A 3 6.93 -3.57 -28.95
CA THR A 3 8.18 -3.19 -28.31
C THR A 3 7.87 -2.82 -26.85
N ARG A 4 8.35 -3.64 -25.91
CA ARG A 4 8.26 -3.36 -24.48
C ARG A 4 8.99 -2.04 -24.28
N ALA A 5 8.29 -1.00 -23.81
CA ALA A 5 8.93 0.28 -23.53
C ALA A 5 10.12 0.03 -22.59
N GLU A 6 11.29 0.51 -22.97
CA GLU A 6 12.51 0.32 -22.21
C GLU A 6 12.31 0.92 -20.80
N ILE A 7 12.52 0.08 -19.78
CA ILE A 7 12.40 0.48 -18.38
C ILE A 7 13.64 1.30 -18.06
N VAL A 8 13.42 2.53 -17.62
CA VAL A 8 14.49 3.43 -17.21
C VAL A 8 14.97 3.04 -15.80
N HIS A 9 16.29 2.90 -15.64
CA HIS A 9 16.92 2.66 -14.35
C HIS A 9 17.12 3.98 -13.58
N PRO A 10 16.73 4.08 -12.30
CA PRO A 10 16.84 5.32 -11.52
C PRO A 10 18.25 5.91 -11.48
N SER A 11 19.27 5.06 -11.28
CA SER A 11 20.68 5.49 -11.21
C SER A 11 21.23 6.02 -12.54
N ALA A 12 20.54 5.80 -13.66
CA ALA A 12 20.90 6.37 -14.96
C ALA A 12 20.44 7.83 -15.09
N GLU A 13 19.25 8.19 -14.61
CA GLU A 13 18.66 9.53 -14.78
C GLU A 13 18.76 10.43 -13.54
N ASP A 14 18.73 9.86 -12.33
CA ASP A 14 18.67 10.62 -11.07
C ASP A 14 20.04 10.63 -10.36
N PRO A 15 20.67 11.81 -10.13
CA PRO A 15 21.95 11.91 -9.45
C PRO A 15 21.91 11.45 -7.99
N VAL A 16 20.78 11.58 -7.30
CA VAL A 16 20.60 11.09 -5.92
C VAL A 16 20.55 9.57 -5.93
N ALA A 17 19.74 8.97 -6.80
CA ALA A 17 19.69 7.51 -6.95
C ALA A 17 21.05 6.94 -7.41
N ARG A 18 21.76 7.66 -8.27
CA ARG A 18 23.12 7.30 -8.71
C ARG A 18 24.10 7.30 -7.55
N SER A 19 24.13 8.35 -6.73
CA SER A 19 25.01 8.44 -5.58
C SER A 19 24.68 7.36 -4.53
N ALA A 20 23.39 7.19 -4.21
CA ALA A 20 22.92 6.14 -3.30
C ALA A 20 23.27 4.73 -3.78
N SER A 21 23.25 4.49 -5.10
CA SER A 21 23.59 3.16 -5.65
C SER A 21 25.03 2.74 -5.36
N ASN A 22 25.96 3.67 -5.11
CA ASN A 22 27.35 3.34 -4.78
C ASN A 22 27.47 2.54 -3.47
N VAL A 23 26.51 2.66 -2.55
CA VAL A 23 26.47 1.87 -1.30
C VAL A 23 26.29 0.38 -1.60
N ILE A 24 25.62 0.04 -2.71
CA ILE A 24 25.27 -1.33 -3.10
C ILE A 24 25.96 -1.78 -4.40
N GLY A 25 27.07 -1.14 -4.78
CA GLY A 25 27.90 -1.56 -5.92
C GLY A 25 27.84 -0.66 -7.17
N GLY A 26 27.09 0.44 -7.12
CA GLY A 26 27.05 1.49 -8.15
C GLY A 26 25.97 1.31 -9.22
N PRO A 27 25.96 2.20 -10.23
CA PRO A 27 24.94 2.19 -11.28
C PRO A 27 25.01 0.91 -12.14
N ILE A 28 23.86 0.52 -12.67
CA ILE A 28 23.77 -0.63 -13.59
C ILE A 28 24.68 -0.38 -14.81
N GLY A 29 25.60 -1.31 -15.04
CA GLY A 29 26.55 -1.23 -16.15
C GLY A 29 25.87 -1.42 -17.53
N LEU A 30 26.48 -0.85 -18.57
CA LEU A 30 25.99 -0.92 -19.96
C LEU A 30 25.78 -2.36 -20.49
N LEU A 31 26.50 -3.33 -19.91
CA LEU A 31 26.43 -4.76 -20.27
C LEU A 31 25.51 -5.57 -19.35
N ALA A 32 24.95 -4.97 -18.30
CA ALA A 32 24.07 -5.67 -17.39
C ALA A 32 22.74 -5.99 -18.11
N ARG A 33 22.53 -7.27 -18.42
CA ARG A 33 21.28 -7.75 -19.01
C ARG A 33 20.16 -7.70 -17.96
N SER A 34 19.37 -6.62 -17.97
CA SER A 34 18.12 -6.52 -17.21
C SER A 34 17.03 -7.52 -17.66
N SER A 35 17.26 -8.29 -18.74
CA SER A 35 16.20 -8.94 -19.52
C SER A 35 15.83 -10.39 -19.12
N ARG A 36 16.37 -11.01 -18.06
CA ARG A 36 16.11 -12.46 -17.87
C ARG A 36 16.11 -13.03 -16.44
N TYR A 37 15.59 -12.30 -15.45
CA TYR A 37 15.51 -12.83 -14.08
C TYR A 37 14.11 -12.77 -13.49
N TRP A 38 13.86 -13.72 -12.58
CA TRP A 38 12.71 -13.80 -11.68
C TRP A 38 12.45 -12.47 -10.94
N TRP A 39 13.45 -11.59 -10.80
CA TRP A 39 13.33 -10.27 -10.19
C TRP A 39 12.91 -9.19 -11.18
N SER A 40 11.60 -9.03 -11.38
CA SER A 40 11.05 -7.85 -12.05
C SER A 40 11.03 -6.63 -11.10
N PRO A 41 11.03 -5.38 -11.60
CA PRO A 41 10.91 -4.19 -10.76
C PRO A 41 9.72 -4.26 -9.79
N LEU A 42 8.58 -4.81 -10.23
CA LEU A 42 7.42 -5.01 -9.36
C LEU A 42 7.71 -5.97 -8.19
N ARG A 43 8.41 -7.08 -8.42
CA ARG A 43 8.76 -8.03 -7.34
C ARG A 43 9.73 -7.42 -6.34
N VAL A 44 10.69 -6.64 -6.83
CA VAL A 44 11.62 -5.90 -5.95
C VAL A 44 10.87 -4.86 -5.12
N LEU A 45 9.96 -4.10 -5.74
CA LEU A 45 9.12 -3.12 -5.04
C LEU A 45 8.23 -3.77 -3.98
N ILE A 46 7.64 -4.94 -4.26
CA ILE A 46 6.86 -5.69 -3.27
C ILE A 46 7.73 -6.07 -2.08
N VAL A 47 8.94 -6.59 -2.30
CA VAL A 47 9.87 -6.93 -1.20
C VAL A 47 10.26 -5.69 -0.39
N ILE A 48 10.59 -4.59 -1.05
CA ILE A 48 10.92 -3.32 -0.39
C ILE A 48 9.74 -2.82 0.46
N THR A 49 8.53 -2.85 -0.11
CA THR A 49 7.29 -2.43 0.58
C THR A 49 7.04 -3.27 1.83
N THR A 50 7.12 -4.60 1.70
CA THR A 50 6.93 -5.52 2.83
C THR A 50 8.00 -5.31 3.90
N ALA A 51 9.26 -5.09 3.52
CA ALA A 51 10.34 -4.83 4.47
C ALA A 51 10.13 -3.50 5.21
N ALA A 52 9.79 -2.43 4.50
CA ALA A 52 9.52 -1.11 5.09
C ALA A 52 8.32 -1.16 6.06
N TYR A 53 7.26 -1.84 5.66
CA TYR A 53 6.08 -2.05 6.51
C TYR A 53 6.40 -2.90 7.74
N ALA A 54 7.24 -3.94 7.60
CA ALA A 54 7.70 -4.75 8.72
C ALA A 54 8.56 -3.95 9.71
N VAL A 55 9.37 -3.00 9.24
CA VAL A 55 10.08 -2.05 10.11
C VAL A 55 9.08 -1.21 10.90
N GLY A 56 8.03 -0.69 10.26
CA GLY A 56 6.95 0.04 10.95
C GLY A 56 6.30 -0.78 12.06
N TYR A 57 5.88 -2.01 11.75
CA TYR A 57 5.34 -2.93 12.75
C TYR A 57 6.33 -3.24 13.89
N ALA A 58 7.64 -3.33 13.60
CA ALA A 58 8.66 -3.54 14.62
C ALA A 58 8.75 -2.34 15.59
N LEU A 59 8.54 -1.10 15.10
CA LEU A 59 8.46 0.09 15.94
C LEU A 59 7.22 0.05 16.85
N ASP A 60 6.09 -0.47 16.36
CA ASP A 60 4.86 -0.63 17.12
C ASP A 60 4.94 -1.68 18.24
N LEU A 61 5.95 -2.55 18.24
CA LEU A 61 6.09 -3.63 19.24
C LEU A 61 6.15 -3.12 20.68
N SER A 62 6.68 -1.92 20.88
CA SER A 62 6.71 -1.29 22.21
C SER A 62 5.29 -1.07 22.73
N CYS A 63 4.43 -0.38 21.99
CA CYS A 63 3.02 -0.18 22.35
C CYS A 63 2.22 -1.49 22.35
N ARG A 64 2.54 -2.43 21.45
CA ARG A 64 1.90 -3.74 21.43
C ARG A 64 2.12 -4.51 22.73
N SER A 65 3.30 -4.40 23.32
CA SER A 65 3.64 -5.09 24.57
C SER A 65 2.87 -4.56 25.79
N THR A 66 2.46 -3.29 25.76
CA THR A 66 1.69 -2.64 26.83
C THR A 66 0.20 -2.51 26.52
N GLY A 67 -0.22 -2.86 25.30
CA GLY A 67 -1.63 -2.81 24.88
C GLY A 67 -2.12 -1.39 24.55
N TRP A 68 -1.23 -0.53 24.04
CA TRP A 68 -1.52 0.88 23.72
C TRP A 68 -2.13 1.65 24.91
N ALA A 69 -1.60 1.40 26.11
CA ALA A 69 -1.98 2.13 27.30
C ALA A 69 -1.57 3.61 27.22
N SER A 70 -2.32 4.48 27.89
CA SER A 70 -1.95 5.89 28.08
C SER A 70 -1.12 6.01 29.37
N PRO A 71 -0.02 6.80 29.40
CA PRO A 71 0.43 7.76 28.38
C PRO A 71 1.39 7.19 27.32
N GLU A 72 1.87 5.96 27.51
CA GLU A 72 2.94 5.32 26.73
C GLU A 72 2.71 5.36 25.22
N ARG A 73 1.45 5.19 24.77
CA ARG A 73 1.10 5.26 23.34
C ARG A 73 1.44 6.58 22.66
N TYR A 74 1.53 7.67 23.42
CA TYR A 74 1.91 8.99 22.92
C TYR A 74 3.40 9.25 23.09
N GLU A 75 3.97 8.85 24.23
CA GLU A 75 5.39 9.07 24.53
C GLU A 75 6.30 8.20 23.65
N HIS A 76 5.86 6.99 23.31
CA HIS A 76 6.60 6.06 22.45
C HIS A 76 6.29 6.25 20.96
N LEU A 77 5.45 7.23 20.60
CA LEU A 77 5.09 7.59 19.22
C LEU A 77 4.49 6.43 18.37
N CYS A 78 3.88 5.43 19.01
CA CYS A 78 3.23 4.27 18.36
C CYS A 78 1.71 4.26 18.55
N TYR A 79 1.09 5.43 18.40
CA TYR A 79 -0.37 5.59 18.48
C TYR A 79 -1.08 4.78 17.38
N SER A 80 -2.19 4.13 17.72
CA SER A 80 -3.08 3.46 16.76
C SER A 80 -4.52 3.48 17.24
N ASP A 81 -5.44 3.74 16.31
CA ASP A 81 -6.89 3.65 16.54
C ASP A 81 -7.38 2.20 16.48
N ILE A 82 -6.59 1.29 15.91
CA ILE A 82 -6.99 -0.09 15.63
C ILE A 82 -7.33 -0.86 16.92
N PRO A 83 -6.44 -0.94 17.94
CA PRO A 83 -6.75 -1.65 19.18
C PRO A 83 -7.94 -1.07 19.96
N PRO A 84 -8.03 0.25 20.25
CA PRO A 84 -9.13 0.76 21.07
C PRO A 84 -10.49 0.67 20.38
N LEU A 85 -10.56 0.85 19.06
CA LEU A 85 -11.82 0.75 18.32
C LEU A 85 -12.39 -0.67 18.26
N TYR A 86 -11.57 -1.70 18.51
CA TYR A 86 -12.05 -3.07 18.63
C TYR A 86 -13.12 -3.22 19.71
N SER A 87 -12.86 -2.68 20.91
CA SER A 87 -13.82 -2.69 22.01
C SER A 87 -14.83 -1.55 21.88
N LEU A 88 -14.38 -0.33 21.58
CA LEU A 88 -15.25 0.87 21.57
C LEU A 88 -16.32 0.87 20.46
N ARG A 89 -16.21 0.00 19.45
CA ARG A 89 -17.21 -0.15 18.39
C ARG A 89 -17.96 -1.48 18.47
N GLY A 90 -17.81 -2.23 19.58
CA GLY A 90 -18.54 -3.47 19.84
C GLY A 90 -18.08 -4.67 19.03
N PHE A 91 -16.93 -4.61 18.35
CA PHE A 91 -16.40 -5.75 17.60
C PHE A 91 -15.93 -6.88 18.53
N ALA A 92 -15.41 -6.51 19.70
CA ALA A 92 -15.07 -7.44 20.79
C ALA A 92 -16.31 -8.23 21.26
N ASP A 93 -17.47 -7.57 21.33
CA ASP A 93 -18.75 -8.16 21.73
C ASP A 93 -19.46 -8.91 20.58
N GLY A 94 -18.86 -8.95 19.39
CA GLY A 94 -19.40 -9.63 18.22
C GLY A 94 -20.53 -8.89 17.52
N LEU A 95 -20.73 -7.60 17.79
CA LEU A 95 -21.75 -6.78 17.13
C LEU A 95 -21.44 -6.58 15.65
N ILE A 96 -22.48 -6.48 14.84
CA ILE A 96 -22.37 -6.16 13.41
C ILE A 96 -22.43 -4.62 13.26
N PRO A 97 -21.38 -3.97 12.71
CA PRO A 97 -21.35 -2.52 12.57
C PRO A 97 -22.51 -2.03 11.69
N TYR A 98 -22.97 -0.80 11.94
CA TYR A 98 -24.10 -0.12 11.28
C TYR A 98 -25.49 -0.69 11.57
N LEU A 99 -25.62 -1.98 11.84
CA LEU A 99 -26.89 -2.62 12.24
C LEU A 99 -27.08 -2.62 13.75
N GLN A 100 -25.98 -2.71 14.49
CA GLN A 100 -25.95 -2.80 15.94
C GLN A 100 -24.95 -1.78 16.49
N THR A 101 -25.22 -1.27 17.68
CA THR A 101 -24.32 -0.37 18.41
C THR A 101 -24.45 -0.68 19.89
N GLN A 102 -23.31 -0.72 20.59
CA GLN A 102 -23.28 -0.95 22.02
C GLN A 102 -23.93 0.23 22.77
N SER A 103 -24.70 -0.06 23.81
CA SER A 103 -25.36 0.97 24.62
C SER A 103 -24.34 1.97 25.19
N GLY A 104 -24.57 3.27 24.99
CA GLY A 104 -23.67 4.34 25.44
C GLY A 104 -22.42 4.55 24.59
N GLN A 105 -22.24 3.82 23.48
CA GLN A 105 -21.14 4.02 22.53
C GLN A 105 -21.64 4.66 21.23
N THR A 106 -20.71 5.31 20.52
CA THR A 106 -20.99 5.88 19.20
C THR A 106 -20.97 4.80 18.13
N PRO A 107 -21.89 4.84 17.15
CA PRO A 107 -21.84 3.97 15.97
C PRO A 107 -20.53 4.13 15.19
N LEU A 108 -20.22 3.15 14.33
CA LEU A 108 -19.04 3.20 13.48
C LEU A 108 -19.13 4.32 12.44
N GLU A 109 -18.15 5.23 12.46
CA GLU A 109 -18.08 6.43 11.60
C GLU A 109 -17.43 6.19 10.22
N TYR A 110 -16.69 5.09 10.06
CA TYR A 110 -15.95 4.78 8.83
C TYR A 110 -16.89 4.42 7.68
N PRO A 111 -16.47 4.61 6.41
CA PRO A 111 -17.23 4.17 5.25
C PRO A 111 -17.53 2.67 5.29
N VAL A 112 -18.69 2.27 4.72
CA VAL A 112 -19.19 0.89 4.80
C VAL A 112 -18.17 -0.17 4.36
N ILE A 113 -17.40 0.10 3.30
CA ILE A 113 -16.35 -0.83 2.83
C ILE A 113 -15.25 -1.01 3.88
N THR A 114 -14.87 0.06 4.58
CA THR A 114 -13.90 0.00 5.68
C THR A 114 -14.49 -0.76 6.87
N GLY A 115 -15.76 -0.52 7.22
CA GLY A 115 -16.44 -1.28 8.26
C GLY A 115 -16.57 -2.78 7.96
N ILE A 116 -16.77 -3.16 6.70
CA ILE A 116 -16.74 -4.57 6.26
C ILE A 116 -15.34 -5.16 6.49
N PHE A 117 -14.29 -4.44 6.14
CA PHE A 117 -12.91 -4.87 6.38
C PHE A 117 -12.65 -5.06 7.89
N MET A 118 -13.06 -4.10 8.72
CA MET A 118 -12.96 -4.19 10.18
C MET A 118 -13.72 -5.40 10.72
N GLN A 119 -14.93 -5.68 10.21
CA GLN A 119 -15.73 -6.83 10.60
C GLN A 119 -15.05 -8.16 10.23
N ILE A 120 -14.46 -8.25 9.04
CA ILE A 120 -13.69 -9.43 8.62
C ILE A 120 -12.49 -9.64 9.54
N SER A 121 -11.74 -8.57 9.84
CA SER A 121 -10.63 -8.63 10.80
C SER A 121 -11.10 -9.10 12.18
N ALA A 122 -12.24 -8.61 12.66
CA ALA A 122 -12.81 -9.00 13.95
C ALA A 122 -13.25 -10.47 13.97
N MET A 123 -13.82 -10.99 12.87
CA MET A 123 -14.19 -12.40 12.74
C MET A 123 -12.95 -13.31 12.78
N ILE A 124 -11.89 -12.95 12.05
CA ILE A 124 -10.62 -13.69 12.07
C ILE A 124 -10.01 -13.67 13.48
N THR A 125 -10.03 -12.50 14.13
CA THR A 125 -9.53 -12.33 15.50
C THR A 125 -10.25 -13.27 16.46
N ARG A 126 -11.59 -13.28 16.47
CA ARG A 126 -12.38 -14.17 17.34
C ARG A 126 -12.12 -15.65 17.04
N ALA A 127 -11.94 -16.01 15.78
CA ALA A 127 -11.61 -17.39 15.41
C ALA A 127 -10.24 -17.81 15.98
N LEU A 128 -9.24 -16.92 15.93
CA LEU A 128 -7.91 -17.17 16.49
C LEU A 128 -7.95 -17.25 18.02
N THR A 129 -8.54 -16.26 18.69
CA THR A 129 -8.61 -16.24 20.16
C THR A 129 -9.50 -17.36 20.74
N GLY A 130 -10.45 -17.87 19.96
CA GLY A 130 -11.25 -19.05 20.32
C GLY A 130 -10.54 -20.39 20.07
N SER A 131 -9.52 -20.41 19.21
CA SER A 131 -8.76 -21.63 18.85
C SER A 131 -7.46 -21.78 19.65
N PHE A 132 -6.90 -20.67 20.15
CA PHE A 132 -5.63 -20.65 20.88
C PHE A 132 -5.81 -19.95 22.22
N GLU A 133 -5.55 -20.68 23.31
CA GLU A 133 -5.61 -20.14 24.67
C GLU A 133 -4.47 -19.12 24.93
N GLY A 134 -4.75 -18.12 25.77
CA GLY A 134 -3.75 -17.13 26.20
C GLY A 134 -3.51 -15.97 25.23
N LEU A 135 -4.23 -15.88 24.12
CA LEU A 135 -4.18 -14.72 23.23
C LEU A 135 -5.04 -13.57 23.76
N ASP A 136 -4.46 -12.36 23.82
CA ASP A 136 -5.19 -11.13 24.10
C ASP A 136 -5.92 -10.64 22.84
N SER A 137 -7.25 -10.52 22.91
CA SER A 137 -8.07 -10.20 21.73
C SER A 137 -7.77 -8.84 21.11
N GLY A 138 -7.40 -7.83 21.92
CA GLY A 138 -7.05 -6.49 21.40
C GLY A 138 -5.73 -6.51 20.63
N ARG A 139 -4.71 -7.18 21.16
CA ARG A 139 -3.42 -7.38 20.49
C ARG A 139 -3.56 -8.25 19.24
N THR A 140 -4.33 -9.34 19.32
CA THR A 140 -4.60 -10.19 18.16
C THR A 140 -5.36 -9.43 17.08
N PHE A 141 -6.32 -8.56 17.43
CA PHE A 141 -7.01 -7.72 16.45
C PHE A 141 -6.05 -6.78 15.73
N PHE A 142 -5.11 -6.16 16.45
CA PHE A 142 -4.07 -5.36 15.82
C PHE A 142 -3.22 -6.17 14.84
N ASP A 143 -2.72 -7.33 15.25
CA ASP A 143 -1.86 -8.18 14.41
C ASP A 143 -2.58 -8.67 13.15
N VAL A 144 -3.86 -9.03 13.27
CA VAL A 144 -4.69 -9.40 12.12
C VAL A 144 -4.81 -8.22 11.15
N ASN A 145 -5.06 -7.01 11.64
CA ASN A 145 -5.09 -5.82 10.81
C ASN A 145 -3.74 -5.52 10.16
N VAL A 146 -2.62 -5.68 10.87
CA VAL A 146 -1.26 -5.52 10.32
C VAL A 146 -1.09 -6.40 9.07
N VAL A 147 -1.46 -7.68 9.17
CA VAL A 147 -1.36 -8.62 8.04
C VAL A 147 -2.30 -8.24 6.90
N LEU A 148 -3.56 -7.92 7.22
CA LEU A 148 -4.57 -7.61 6.19
C LEU A 148 -4.28 -6.28 5.48
N LEU A 149 -3.76 -5.27 6.17
CA LEU A 149 -3.44 -3.94 5.62
C LEU A 149 -2.19 -3.96 4.73
N LEU A 150 -1.30 -4.95 4.86
CA LEU A 150 -0.20 -5.13 3.91
C LEU A 150 -0.72 -5.32 2.47
N ILE A 151 -1.87 -5.97 2.30
CA ILE A 151 -2.48 -6.23 0.98
C ILE A 151 -2.81 -4.92 0.25
N PRO A 152 -3.64 -3.99 0.78
CA PRO A 152 -3.92 -2.74 0.11
C PRO A 152 -2.68 -1.86 -0.08
N LEU A 153 -1.71 -1.88 0.83
CA LEU A 153 -0.44 -1.17 0.62
C LEU A 153 0.32 -1.69 -0.61
N VAL A 154 0.46 -3.02 -0.73
CA VAL A 154 1.09 -3.64 -1.91
C VAL A 154 0.32 -3.31 -3.19
N VAL A 155 -1.01 -3.34 -3.14
CA VAL A 155 -1.86 -2.93 -4.27
C VAL A 155 -1.60 -1.47 -4.66
N ALA A 156 -1.51 -0.55 -3.70
CA ALA A 156 -1.23 0.86 -3.96
C ALA A 156 0.14 1.06 -4.65
N VAL A 157 1.18 0.36 -4.18
CA VAL A 157 2.52 0.42 -4.80
C VAL A 157 2.53 -0.17 -6.20
N ILE A 158 1.87 -1.32 -6.42
CA ILE A 158 1.74 -1.92 -7.75
C ILE A 158 0.98 -0.98 -8.69
N ALA A 159 -0.14 -0.41 -8.24
CA ALA A 159 -0.93 0.51 -9.05
C ALA A 159 -0.12 1.75 -9.44
N THR A 160 0.66 2.30 -8.50
CA THR A 160 1.59 3.42 -8.75
C THR A 160 2.64 3.05 -9.79
N ALA A 161 3.30 1.89 -9.63
CA ALA A 161 4.34 1.42 -10.56
C ALA A 161 3.79 1.18 -11.97
N LEU A 162 2.55 0.73 -12.09
CA LEU A 162 1.90 0.48 -13.38
C LEU A 162 1.34 1.74 -14.04
N THR A 163 1.11 2.81 -13.27
CA THR A 163 0.62 4.11 -13.78
C THR A 163 1.66 4.77 -14.69
N VAL A 164 2.96 4.71 -14.32
CA VAL A 164 4.07 5.26 -15.13
C VAL A 164 4.92 4.12 -15.71
N LYS A 165 4.43 3.49 -16.80
CA LYS A 165 5.01 2.26 -17.38
C LYS A 165 6.52 2.30 -17.69
N ARG A 166 7.09 3.48 -17.97
CA ARG A 166 8.54 3.64 -18.28
C ARG A 166 9.42 3.75 -17.04
N ARG A 167 8.86 4.18 -15.90
CA ARG A 167 9.59 4.45 -14.65
C ARG A 167 8.90 3.78 -13.45
N PRO A 168 8.74 2.45 -13.46
CA PRO A 168 8.07 1.73 -12.37
C PRO A 168 8.75 1.93 -11.01
N TRP A 169 10.07 2.22 -11.01
CA TRP A 169 10.86 2.47 -9.82
C TRP A 169 10.47 3.74 -9.05
N ASP A 170 9.76 4.69 -9.67
CA ASP A 170 9.25 5.88 -8.97
C ASP A 170 8.27 5.48 -7.83
N ALA A 171 7.65 4.29 -7.90
CA ALA A 171 6.82 3.75 -6.83
C ALA A 171 7.60 3.42 -5.54
N ALA A 172 8.94 3.36 -5.60
CA ALA A 172 9.77 3.22 -4.40
C ALA A 172 9.59 4.41 -3.45
N LEU A 173 9.25 5.60 -3.97
CA LEU A 173 8.93 6.78 -3.15
C LEU A 173 7.70 6.55 -2.26
N VAL A 174 6.73 5.77 -2.73
CA VAL A 174 5.55 5.38 -1.94
C VAL A 174 5.93 4.27 -0.97
N ALA A 175 6.63 3.24 -1.45
CA ALA A 175 7.01 2.08 -0.65
C ALA A 175 7.91 2.43 0.56
N LEU A 176 8.80 3.41 0.39
CA LEU A 176 9.75 3.86 1.40
C LEU A 176 9.35 5.20 2.05
N ALA A 177 8.12 5.66 1.83
CA ALA A 177 7.66 6.90 2.43
C ALA A 177 7.75 6.82 3.96
N PRO A 178 8.32 7.83 4.66
CA PRO A 178 8.35 7.84 6.13
C PRO A 178 6.95 7.70 6.74
N THR A 179 5.93 8.23 6.09
CA THR A 179 4.53 8.08 6.51
C THR A 179 4.02 6.65 6.39
N VAL A 180 4.46 5.88 5.39
CA VAL A 180 4.13 4.45 5.30
C VAL A 180 4.83 3.67 6.41
N ILE A 181 6.09 3.99 6.70
CA ILE A 181 6.84 3.29 7.76
C ILE A 181 6.26 3.61 9.14
N LEU A 182 5.91 4.87 9.41
CA LEU A 182 5.53 5.31 10.75
C LEU A 182 4.01 5.31 11.01
N ALA A 183 3.17 5.36 9.98
CA ALA A 183 1.73 5.61 10.16
C ALA A 183 0.81 4.60 9.44
N ALA A 184 1.34 3.59 8.75
CA ALA A 184 0.49 2.65 8.00
C ALA A 184 -0.45 1.80 8.87
N THR A 185 -0.17 1.70 10.17
CA THR A 185 -0.93 0.94 11.18
C THR A 185 -1.66 1.86 12.17
N VAL A 186 -1.65 3.17 11.95
CA VAL A 186 -2.41 4.13 12.77
C VAL A 186 -3.91 3.93 12.54
N ASN A 187 -4.30 3.74 11.26
CA ASN A 187 -5.69 3.65 10.83
C ASN A 187 -5.83 2.79 9.54
N TRP A 188 -7.05 2.56 9.08
CA TRP A 188 -7.38 1.78 7.87
C TRP A 188 -7.17 2.54 6.53
N ASP A 189 -6.38 3.62 6.54
CA ASP A 189 -6.16 4.52 5.40
C ASP A 189 -5.48 3.86 4.19
N LEU A 190 -4.84 2.71 4.38
CA LEU A 190 -4.27 1.95 3.27
C LEU A 190 -5.35 1.47 2.28
N LEU A 191 -6.59 1.23 2.73
CA LEU A 191 -7.71 0.88 1.86
C LEU A 191 -8.05 2.00 0.85
N PRO A 192 -8.37 3.24 1.27
CA PRO A 192 -8.62 4.32 0.31
C PRO A 192 -7.38 4.64 -0.53
N LEU A 193 -6.15 4.50 -0.01
CA LEU A 193 -4.93 4.66 -0.81
C LEU A 193 -4.84 3.63 -1.94
N ALA A 194 -5.17 2.36 -1.68
CA ALA A 194 -5.21 1.32 -2.70
C ALA A 194 -6.25 1.62 -3.78
N PHE A 195 -7.46 2.01 -3.38
CA PHE A 195 -8.52 2.37 -4.32
C PHE A 195 -8.13 3.59 -5.17
N ALA A 196 -7.57 4.63 -4.55
CA ALA A 196 -7.09 5.82 -5.25
C ALA A 196 -6.01 5.48 -6.29
N GLY A 197 -5.03 4.65 -5.90
CA GLY A 197 -3.99 4.16 -6.81
C GLY A 197 -4.57 3.38 -7.99
N CYS A 198 -5.51 2.47 -7.74
CA CYS A 198 -6.21 1.72 -8.79
C CYS A 198 -7.01 2.64 -9.72
N CYS A 199 -7.71 3.65 -9.19
CA CYS A 199 -8.42 4.65 -10.00
C CYS A 199 -7.48 5.41 -10.92
N LEU A 200 -6.34 5.88 -10.42
CA LEU A 200 -5.31 6.57 -11.23
C LEU A 200 -4.72 5.65 -12.30
N LEU A 201 -4.46 4.39 -11.96
CA LEU A 201 -4.01 3.39 -12.91
C LEU A 201 -5.02 3.22 -14.04
N LEU A 202 -6.29 2.96 -13.71
CA LEU A 202 -7.35 2.80 -14.69
C LEU A 202 -7.51 4.04 -15.58
N TRP A 203 -7.47 5.23 -14.98
CA TRP A 203 -7.50 6.50 -15.71
C TRP A 203 -6.33 6.66 -16.69
N SER A 204 -5.11 6.31 -16.29
CA SER A 204 -3.93 6.40 -17.17
C SER A 204 -4.08 5.52 -18.42
N THR A 205 -4.85 4.43 -18.33
CA THR A 205 -5.09 3.52 -19.44
C THR A 205 -6.16 3.99 -20.41
N THR A 206 -7.18 4.74 -19.94
CA THR A 206 -8.27 5.24 -20.79
C THR A 206 -7.83 6.40 -21.69
N GLY A 207 -6.97 7.30 -21.20
CA GLY A 207 -6.43 8.43 -21.98
C GLY A 207 -5.49 8.02 -23.13
N ALA A 208 -4.78 6.90 -23.00
CA ALA A 208 -3.89 6.39 -24.04
C ALA A 208 -4.66 5.84 -25.27
N GLY A 209 -5.90 5.39 -25.09
CA GLY A 209 -6.77 4.91 -26.17
C GLY A 209 -7.42 6.03 -26.99
N SER A 210 -7.77 7.15 -26.35
CA SER A 210 -8.46 8.28 -26.99
C SER A 210 -7.54 9.11 -27.90
N SER A 211 -6.28 9.31 -27.51
CA SER A 211 -5.27 10.01 -28.33
C SER A 211 -4.86 9.22 -29.56
N ARG A 212 -4.78 7.88 -29.46
CA ARG A 212 -4.48 6.98 -30.58
C ARG A 212 -5.64 6.89 -31.57
N ARG A 213 -6.90 6.89 -31.10
CA ARG A 213 -8.10 6.99 -31.96
C ARG A 213 -8.22 8.35 -32.65
N ARG A 214 -7.92 9.46 -31.96
CA ARG A 214 -7.91 10.80 -32.59
C ARG A 214 -6.82 10.94 -33.65
N ARG A 215 -5.62 10.38 -33.44
CA ARG A 215 -4.55 10.35 -34.46
C ARG A 215 -4.82 9.39 -35.62
N ALA A 216 -5.56 8.30 -35.40
CA ALA A 216 -6.01 7.42 -36.48
C ALA A 216 -7.17 8.01 -37.29
N ALA A 217 -8.02 8.84 -36.67
CA ALA A 217 -9.09 9.57 -37.36
C ALA A 217 -8.57 10.81 -38.11
N ALA A 218 -7.47 11.41 -37.67
CA ALA A 218 -6.71 12.39 -38.44
C ALA A 218 -5.82 11.64 -39.44
N GLY A 219 -6.41 11.16 -40.54
CA GLY A 219 -5.68 10.50 -41.62
C GLY A 219 -4.52 11.36 -42.17
N PRO A 220 -3.59 10.77 -42.94
CA PRO A 220 -2.45 11.51 -43.49
C PRO A 220 -2.97 12.63 -44.39
N SER A 221 -2.84 13.87 -43.94
CA SER A 221 -3.08 15.05 -44.77
C SER A 221 -2.09 15.01 -45.93
N SER A 222 -2.62 14.77 -47.12
CA SER A 222 -1.90 14.78 -48.39
C SER A 222 -1.25 16.15 -48.63
N LEU A 223 0.06 16.24 -48.39
CA LEU A 223 0.88 17.29 -48.96
C LEU A 223 1.06 16.96 -50.46
N SER A 224 0.18 17.53 -51.28
CA SER A 224 0.39 17.66 -52.72
C SER A 224 1.50 18.69 -52.95
N PRO A 225 2.58 18.36 -53.67
CA PRO A 225 3.44 19.39 -54.23
C PRO A 225 2.76 19.92 -55.50
N ARG A 226 2.42 21.21 -55.51
CA ARG A 226 2.17 21.98 -56.73
C ARG A 226 3.23 23.06 -56.83
N GLY A 227 3.88 23.15 -57.99
CA GLY A 227 4.77 24.24 -58.40
C GLY A 227 6.18 23.76 -58.63
#